data_AF-D9WGW9-F1
#
_entry.id   AF-D9WGW9-F1
#
_cell.length_a   1.000
_cell.length_b   1.000
_cell.length_c   1.000
_cell.angle_alpha   90.00
_cell.angle_beta   90.00
_cell.angle_gamma   90.00
#
_symmetry.space_group_name_H-M   'P 1'
#
loop_
_entity.id
_entity.type
_entity.pdbx_description
1 polymer ?
#
loop_
_entity_poly.entity_id
_entity_poly.type
_entity_poly.pdbx_seq_one_letter_code
_entity_poly.pdbx_strand_id
1 'polypeptide(L)'
;GRARPGARAHRRLPDRCHLFQRPDACRADPSDRGLPCRYVLLPRPVAPERICWNPTQAAAFLRRNHTHYGDQLADLFELLLGTGMRHGEALGLHWTDVHLAERMLLVRWSLTAVNNNRLYLGHPKTKASRNWVSLAPRVVAALERQAALARAGQPKGTPLEGLVFCHPDGSPLRPQGVLVELRRRAAELGLPRIGVHDLRHTAATIMISSRISPPILAARQKSRRPETSILSGPAAASPCHDASGQGRRGSQRAALT
;
A
#
# COMPACT_ATOMS: atom_id res chain seq x y z
N GLY A 1 46.74 -61.41 26.39
CA GLY A 1 45.59 -60.58 26.80
C GLY A 1 45.23 -59.60 25.70
N ARG A 2 43.92 -59.41 25.49
CA ARG A 2 43.13 -58.32 24.84
C ARG A 2 43.94 -57.12 24.26
N ALA A 3 43.61 -56.47 23.13
CA ALA A 3 42.30 -56.14 22.54
C ALA A 3 42.39 -55.77 21.03
N ARG A 4 41.21 -55.75 20.37
CA ARG A 4 40.92 -55.46 18.95
C ARG A 4 40.76 -53.95 18.64
N PRO A 5 40.82 -53.52 17.36
CA PRO A 5 40.74 -52.11 16.93
C PRO A 5 39.30 -51.61 16.71
N GLY A 6 39.09 -50.31 16.89
CA GLY A 6 37.81 -49.61 16.79
C GLY A 6 37.42 -49.21 15.36
N ALA A 7 36.16 -49.45 15.02
CA ALA A 7 35.50 -49.09 13.77
C ALA A 7 34.59 -47.85 13.93
N ARG A 8 34.35 -47.17 12.80
CA ARG A 8 33.54 -45.95 12.59
C ARG A 8 32.12 -46.03 13.13
N ALA A 9 31.58 -44.90 13.60
CA ALA A 9 30.13 -44.64 13.65
C ALA A 9 29.83 -43.14 13.47
N HIS A 10 28.96 -42.82 12.51
CA HIS A 10 28.35 -41.51 12.32
C HIS A 10 27.53 -41.11 13.55
N ARG A 11 27.75 -39.91 14.11
CA ARG A 11 26.80 -39.27 15.06
C ARG A 11 26.05 -38.14 14.35
N ARG A 12 24.78 -38.38 14.05
CA ARG A 12 23.79 -37.32 13.77
C ARG A 12 23.36 -36.69 15.09
N LEU A 13 23.22 -35.37 15.11
CA LEU A 13 22.65 -34.57 16.20
C LEU A 13 21.15 -34.86 16.36
N PRO A 14 20.58 -34.89 17.57
CA PRO A 14 19.14 -35.02 17.77
C PRO A 14 18.45 -33.64 17.77
N ASP A 15 17.39 -33.54 16.96
CA ASP A 15 16.39 -32.48 16.97
C ASP A 15 15.61 -32.46 18.31
N ARG A 16 15.56 -31.30 18.97
CA ARG A 16 14.68 -31.04 20.12
C ARG A 16 13.42 -30.30 19.67
N CYS A 17 12.38 -31.05 19.31
CA CYS A 17 10.99 -30.59 19.39
C CYS A 17 10.37 -31.18 20.67
N HIS A 18 10.13 -30.34 21.67
CA HIS A 18 9.38 -30.71 22.86
C HIS A 18 7.89 -30.81 22.53
N LEU A 19 7.43 -32.01 22.18
CA LEU A 19 6.01 -32.37 22.18
C LEU A 19 5.61 -32.77 23.60
N PHE A 20 4.72 -31.95 24.17
CA PHE A 20 4.07 -32.15 25.46
C PHE A 20 3.07 -33.31 25.32
N GLN A 21 3.47 -34.51 25.72
CA GLN A 21 2.57 -35.65 25.88
C GLN A 21 1.76 -35.48 27.16
N ARG A 22 0.43 -35.54 27.06
CA ARG A 22 -0.41 -36.06 28.14
C ARG A 22 -1.31 -37.17 27.58
N PRO A 23 -1.28 -38.38 28.16
CA PRO A 23 -2.17 -39.47 27.82
C PRO A 23 -3.52 -39.28 28.53
N ASP A 24 -4.49 -40.10 28.17
CA ASP A 24 -5.82 -40.24 28.77
C ASP A 24 -6.92 -39.34 28.19
N ALA A 25 -7.58 -39.82 27.13
CA ALA A 25 -9.04 -39.93 27.04
C ALA A 25 -9.51 -40.32 25.62
N CYS A 26 -9.22 -41.54 25.16
CA CYS A 26 -9.89 -42.11 23.99
C CYS A 26 -10.12 -43.62 24.18
N ARG A 27 -11.06 -44.02 25.04
CA ARG A 27 -11.76 -45.29 24.84
C ARG A 27 -12.91 -45.00 23.87
N ALA A 28 -12.69 -45.26 22.59
CA ALA A 28 -13.71 -45.11 21.58
C ALA A 28 -14.70 -46.29 21.66
N ASP A 29 -15.97 -45.98 21.86
CA ASP A 29 -17.10 -46.89 21.67
C ASP A 29 -17.30 -47.11 20.15
N PRO A 30 -17.37 -48.35 19.63
CA PRO A 30 -17.49 -48.61 18.19
C PRO A 30 -18.83 -48.17 17.58
N SER A 31 -19.81 -47.72 18.38
CA SER A 31 -21.15 -47.36 17.91
C SER A 31 -21.34 -45.87 17.59
N ASP A 32 -20.36 -45.00 17.89
CA ASP A 32 -20.50 -43.56 17.68
C ASP A 32 -20.15 -43.17 16.23
N ARG A 33 -21.18 -43.08 15.37
CA ARG A 33 -21.09 -42.42 14.05
C ARG A 33 -21.16 -40.88 14.18
N GLY A 34 -20.65 -40.31 15.27
CA GLY A 34 -20.54 -38.88 15.50
C GLY A 34 -19.20 -38.33 14.97
N LEU A 35 -19.24 -37.22 14.22
CA LEU A 35 -18.04 -36.58 13.67
C LEU A 35 -16.99 -36.32 14.79
N PRO A 36 -15.72 -36.72 14.59
CA PRO A 36 -14.68 -36.72 15.63
C PRO A 36 -14.17 -35.34 16.06
N CYS A 37 -14.71 -34.26 15.50
CA CYS A 37 -14.26 -32.90 15.75
C CYS A 37 -15.43 -32.04 16.23
N ARG A 38 -15.71 -32.10 17.53
CA ARG A 38 -16.55 -31.09 18.18
C ARG A 38 -15.74 -29.79 18.18
N TYR A 39 -16.02 -28.90 17.23
CA TYR A 39 -15.35 -27.59 17.12
C TYR A 39 -15.58 -26.81 18.41
N VAL A 40 -14.61 -26.84 19.32
CA VAL A 40 -14.54 -25.86 20.41
C VAL A 40 -14.14 -24.55 19.75
N LEU A 41 -15.08 -23.62 19.64
CA LEU A 41 -14.79 -22.24 19.24
C LEU A 41 -13.90 -21.63 20.33
N LEU A 42 -12.59 -21.65 20.12
CA LEU A 42 -11.68 -20.89 20.95
C LEU A 42 -12.03 -19.40 20.81
N PRO A 43 -12.24 -18.67 21.92
CA PRO A 43 -12.49 -17.24 21.84
C PRO A 43 -11.30 -16.58 21.13
N ARG A 44 -11.60 -15.75 20.13
CA ARG A 44 -10.58 -15.01 19.40
C ARG A 44 -9.76 -14.21 20.44
N PRO A 45 -8.43 -14.36 20.49
CA PRO A 45 -7.62 -13.61 21.44
C PRO A 45 -7.86 -12.12 21.23
N VAL A 46 -7.99 -11.39 22.34
CA VAL A 46 -8.16 -9.93 22.30
C VAL A 46 -6.94 -9.36 21.60
N ALA A 47 -7.16 -8.65 20.49
CA ALA A 47 -6.07 -8.02 19.77
C ALA A 47 -5.39 -7.00 20.68
N PRO A 48 -4.04 -6.95 20.73
CA PRO A 48 -3.34 -5.98 21.55
C PRO A 48 -3.75 -4.56 21.16
N GLU A 49 -3.82 -3.67 22.16
CA GLU A 49 -4.14 -2.26 21.93
C GLU A 49 -3.11 -1.63 21.00
N ARG A 50 -3.59 -0.87 20.01
CA ARG A 50 -2.72 -0.25 19.00
C ARG A 50 -2.13 1.04 19.55
N ILE A 51 -0.81 1.12 19.56
CA ILE A 51 -0.08 2.32 19.95
C ILE A 51 -0.16 3.34 18.79
N CYS A 52 -0.76 4.51 19.04
CA CYS A 52 -0.79 5.66 18.14
C CYS A 52 -0.05 6.84 18.78
N TRP A 53 0.53 7.72 17.97
CA TRP A 53 1.11 8.95 18.50
C TRP A 53 0.02 9.94 18.89
N ASN A 54 0.29 10.75 19.92
CA ASN A 54 -0.53 11.91 20.22
C ASN A 54 -0.21 13.09 19.26
N PRO A 55 -1.05 14.15 19.20
CA PRO A 55 -0.82 15.27 18.29
C PRO A 55 0.55 15.94 18.48
N THR A 56 1.01 16.09 19.72
CA THR A 56 2.29 16.72 20.05
C THR A 56 3.47 15.90 19.53
N GLN A 57 3.42 14.57 19.69
CA GLN A 57 4.43 13.64 19.17
C GLN A 57 4.47 13.64 17.65
N ALA A 58 3.30 13.58 16.98
CA ALA A 58 3.22 13.65 15.53
C ALA A 58 3.77 14.98 14.98
N ALA A 59 3.43 16.10 15.63
CA ALA A 59 3.96 17.42 15.26
C ALA A 59 5.47 17.53 15.48
N ALA A 60 6.00 17.01 16.59
CA ALA A 60 7.43 16.97 16.87
C ALA A 60 8.19 16.14 15.83
N PHE A 61 7.64 14.97 15.45
CA PHE A 61 8.19 14.13 14.40
C PHE A 61 8.26 14.86 13.06
N LEU A 62 7.15 15.46 12.60
CA LEU A 62 7.10 16.19 11.34
C LEU A 62 8.07 17.37 11.33
N ARG A 63 8.13 18.15 12.42
CA ARG A 63 9.06 19.27 12.56
C ARG A 63 10.52 18.82 12.47
N ARG A 64 10.91 17.80 13.24
CA ARG A 64 12.29 17.25 13.21
C ARG A 64 12.65 16.74 11.82
N ASN A 65 11.73 16.03 11.16
CA ASN A 65 11.95 15.53 9.81
C ASN A 65 12.20 16.67 8.82
N HIS A 66 11.37 17.71 8.88
CA HIS A 66 11.51 18.86 8.01
C HIS A 66 12.82 19.62 8.25
N THR A 67 13.20 19.88 9.52
CA THR A 67 14.38 20.70 9.84
C THR A 67 15.70 19.96 9.70
N HIS A 68 15.74 18.65 10.01
CA HIS A 68 17.00 17.90 10.07
C HIS A 68 17.27 17.08 8.81
N TYR A 69 16.22 16.56 8.16
CA TYR A 69 16.37 15.74 6.95
C TYR A 69 16.03 16.54 5.70
N GLY A 70 14.89 17.22 5.69
CA GLY A 70 14.46 18.02 4.55
C GLY A 70 14.37 17.24 3.24
N ASP A 71 14.16 15.92 3.32
CA ASP A 71 14.20 15.00 2.19
C ASP A 71 12.80 14.57 1.74
N GLN A 72 12.75 13.80 0.66
CA GLN A 72 11.51 13.24 0.12
C GLN A 72 10.72 12.39 1.13
N LEU A 73 11.41 11.73 2.08
CA LEU A 73 10.74 10.97 3.14
C LEU A 73 10.06 11.87 4.17
N ALA A 74 10.63 13.04 4.49
CA ALA A 74 9.96 14.04 5.32
C ALA A 74 8.64 14.49 4.68
N ASP A 75 8.64 14.76 3.37
CA ASP A 75 7.44 15.14 2.61
C ASP A 75 6.42 13.99 2.53
N LEU A 76 6.88 12.75 2.39
CA LEU A 76 6.03 11.57 2.43
C LEU A 76 5.33 11.41 3.79
N PHE A 77 6.05 11.60 4.91
CA PHE A 77 5.46 11.52 6.24
C PHE A 77 4.44 12.65 6.49
N GLU A 78 4.71 13.86 6.00
CA GLU A 78 3.76 14.98 6.05
C GLU A 78 2.47 14.64 5.27
N LEU A 79 2.60 14.06 4.07
CA LEU A 79 1.43 13.58 3.30
C LEU A 79 0.64 12.51 4.07
N LEU A 80 1.31 11.50 4.63
CA LEU A 80 0.66 10.39 5.34
C LEU A 80 -0.09 10.86 6.58
N LEU A 81 0.52 11.70 7.42
CA LEU A 81 -0.12 12.23 8.63
C LEU A 81 -1.15 13.31 8.32
N GLY A 82 -0.95 14.11 7.27
CA GLY A 82 -1.86 15.19 6.88
C GLY A 82 -3.13 14.71 6.16
N THR A 83 -3.06 13.59 5.44
CA THR A 83 -4.21 13.03 4.70
C THR A 83 -4.80 11.78 5.34
N GLY A 84 -4.00 11.03 6.10
CA GLY A 84 -4.37 9.72 6.62
C GLY A 84 -4.59 8.66 5.53
N MET A 85 -4.05 8.82 4.33
CA MET A 85 -4.15 7.78 3.28
C MET A 85 -3.38 6.51 3.65
N ARG A 86 -3.67 5.39 2.97
CA ARG A 86 -2.88 4.17 3.18
C ARG A 86 -1.48 4.38 2.62
N HIS A 87 -0.46 3.81 3.25
CA HIS A 87 0.92 4.00 2.79
C HIS A 87 1.14 3.53 1.35
N GLY A 88 0.51 2.43 0.92
CA GLY A 88 0.60 1.95 -0.45
C GLY A 88 -0.04 2.90 -1.46
N GLU A 89 -1.10 3.61 -1.07
CA GLU A 89 -1.75 4.65 -1.88
C GLU A 89 -0.81 5.86 -2.04
N ALA A 90 -0.14 6.28 -0.95
CA ALA A 90 0.85 7.36 -1.00
C ALA A 90 2.06 7.03 -1.88
N LEU A 91 2.58 5.80 -1.76
CA LEU A 91 3.72 5.32 -2.55
C LEU A 91 3.36 5.05 -4.02
N GLY A 92 2.09 4.86 -4.33
CA GLY A 92 1.57 4.71 -5.68
C GLY A 92 1.05 6.01 -6.29
N LEU A 93 1.21 7.15 -5.62
CA LEU A 93 0.67 8.43 -6.08
C LEU A 93 1.41 8.91 -7.34
N HIS A 94 0.66 9.29 -8.37
CA HIS A 94 1.19 9.81 -9.63
C HIS A 94 0.96 11.32 -9.72
N TRP A 95 1.85 12.03 -10.41
CA TRP A 95 1.69 13.47 -10.66
C TRP A 95 0.41 13.81 -11.42
N THR A 96 -0.05 12.93 -12.31
CA THR A 96 -1.31 13.09 -13.06
C THR A 96 -2.57 13.05 -12.21
N ASP A 97 -2.47 12.54 -10.97
CA ASP A 97 -3.57 12.47 -10.02
C ASP A 97 -3.46 13.57 -8.92
N VAL A 98 -2.45 14.46 -8.99
CA VAL A 98 -2.23 15.55 -8.02
C VAL A 98 -2.61 16.89 -8.62
N HIS A 99 -3.57 17.56 -7.98
CA HIS A 99 -4.15 18.83 -8.41
C HIS A 99 -3.83 19.90 -7.36
N LEU A 100 -2.64 20.50 -7.47
CA LEU A 100 -2.12 21.45 -6.47
C LEU A 100 -2.93 22.75 -6.42
N ALA A 101 -3.41 23.25 -7.57
CA ALA A 101 -4.21 24.46 -7.65
C ALA A 101 -5.55 24.29 -6.91
N GLU A 102 -6.20 23.15 -7.10
CA GLU A 102 -7.45 22.78 -6.44
C GLU A 102 -7.24 22.24 -5.02
N ARG A 103 -5.98 22.05 -4.59
CA ARG A 103 -5.59 21.43 -3.31
C ARG A 103 -6.26 20.07 -3.10
N MET A 104 -6.25 19.24 -4.14
CA MET A 104 -6.85 17.92 -4.12
C MET A 104 -5.91 16.89 -4.74
N LEU A 105 -6.05 15.63 -4.33
CA LEU A 105 -5.47 14.51 -5.05
C LEU A 105 -6.50 13.41 -5.26
N LEU A 106 -6.26 12.55 -6.24
CA LEU A 106 -7.06 11.37 -6.53
C LEU A 106 -6.28 10.11 -6.17
N VAL A 107 -6.83 9.29 -5.28
CA VAL A 107 -6.28 7.97 -4.97
C VAL A 107 -6.72 6.98 -6.04
N ARG A 108 -5.85 6.70 -7.03
CA ARG A 108 -6.16 5.77 -8.14
C ARG A 108 -5.38 4.45 -8.08
N TRP A 109 -4.21 4.47 -7.46
CA TRP A 109 -3.25 3.37 -7.46
C TRP A 109 -2.87 3.01 -6.02
N SER A 110 -2.42 1.77 -5.84
CA SER A 110 -1.81 1.32 -4.61
C SER A 110 -0.59 0.47 -4.93
N LEU A 111 0.55 0.84 -4.37
CA LEU A 111 1.76 0.04 -4.39
C LEU A 111 1.69 -1.02 -3.28
N THR A 112 1.97 -2.27 -3.64
CA THR A 112 2.02 -3.40 -2.71
C THR A 112 3.29 -4.21 -2.94
N ALA A 113 3.89 -4.73 -1.88
CA ALA A 113 5.02 -5.65 -1.99
C ALA A 113 4.50 -7.08 -1.85
N VAL A 114 4.66 -7.90 -2.90
CA VAL A 114 4.31 -9.33 -2.87
C VAL A 114 5.57 -10.12 -2.56
N ASN A 115 5.48 -11.01 -1.56
CA ASN A 115 6.58 -11.86 -1.08
C ASN A 115 7.87 -11.07 -0.76
N ASN A 116 7.73 -9.81 -0.34
CA ASN A 116 8.82 -8.88 -0.03
C ASN A 116 9.87 -8.67 -1.14
N ASN A 117 9.63 -9.18 -2.35
CA ASN A 117 10.64 -9.18 -3.42
C ASN A 117 10.18 -8.42 -4.66
N ARG A 118 8.87 -8.43 -4.98
CA ARG A 118 8.32 -7.73 -6.15
C ARG A 118 7.33 -6.66 -5.73
N LEU A 119 7.54 -5.46 -6.24
CA LEU A 119 6.59 -4.36 -6.11
C LEU A 119 5.53 -4.50 -7.20
N TYR A 120 4.27 -4.46 -6.80
CA TYR A 120 3.12 -4.50 -7.67
C TYR A 120 2.34 -3.20 -7.49
N LEU A 121 2.25 -2.44 -8.58
CA LEU A 121 1.38 -1.28 -8.68
C LEU A 121 0.05 -1.75 -9.28
N GLY A 122 -1.01 -1.65 -8.50
CA GLY A 122 -2.34 -2.07 -8.91
C GLY A 122 -3.40 -1.04 -8.60
N HIS A 123 -4.59 -1.25 -9.13
CA HIS A 123 -5.75 -0.49 -8.68
C HIS A 123 -6.19 -0.95 -7.29
N PRO A 124 -6.74 -0.04 -6.47
CA PRO A 124 -7.40 -0.41 -5.22
C PRO A 124 -8.43 -1.51 -5.46
N LYS A 125 -8.51 -2.45 -4.50
CA LYS A 125 -9.35 -3.66 -4.60
C LYS A 125 -10.84 -3.37 -4.88
N THR A 126 -11.31 -2.16 -4.60
CA THR A 126 -12.71 -1.76 -4.78
C THR A 126 -12.81 -0.40 -5.47
N LYS A 127 -13.83 -0.22 -6.33
CA LYS A 127 -14.13 1.08 -6.96
C LYS A 127 -14.33 2.20 -5.93
N ALA A 128 -14.91 1.88 -4.77
CA ALA A 128 -15.13 2.81 -3.65
C ALA A 128 -13.83 3.31 -2.99
N SER A 129 -12.69 2.67 -3.25
CA SER A 129 -11.38 3.13 -2.78
C SER A 129 -10.75 4.16 -3.72
N ARG A 130 -11.34 4.40 -4.92
CA ARG A 130 -10.93 5.49 -5.81
C ARG A 130 -11.62 6.77 -5.39
N ASN A 131 -10.82 7.73 -4.95
CA ASN A 131 -11.40 8.75 -4.11
C ASN A 131 -10.58 10.03 -4.07
N TRP A 132 -11.26 11.16 -3.98
CA TRP A 132 -10.58 12.43 -3.84
C TRP A 132 -10.27 12.71 -2.38
N VAL A 133 -9.12 13.35 -2.16
CA VAL A 133 -8.65 13.74 -0.84
C VAL A 133 -8.30 15.22 -0.88
N SER A 134 -8.91 16.00 0.02
CA SER A 134 -8.56 17.42 0.19
C SER A 134 -7.21 17.58 0.90
N LEU A 135 -6.37 18.50 0.44
CA LEU A 135 -5.04 18.72 0.95
C LEU A 135 -4.98 19.93 1.88
N ALA A 136 -4.40 19.72 3.07
CA ALA A 136 -4.07 20.83 3.96
C ALA A 136 -2.90 21.66 3.39
N PRO A 137 -2.79 22.96 3.72
CA PRO A 137 -1.73 23.82 3.18
C PRO A 137 -0.31 23.29 3.37
N ARG A 138 -0.02 22.65 4.52
CA ARG A 138 1.31 22.05 4.78
C ARG A 138 1.61 20.86 3.85
N VAL A 139 0.59 20.08 3.49
CA VAL A 139 0.72 18.97 2.53
C VAL A 139 0.92 19.49 1.12
N VAL A 140 0.21 20.56 0.74
CA VAL A 140 0.42 21.23 -0.56
C VAL A 140 1.87 21.71 -0.68
N ALA A 141 2.39 22.39 0.35
CA ALA A 141 3.79 22.83 0.36
C ALA A 141 4.79 21.66 0.26
N ALA A 142 4.49 20.50 0.85
CA ALA A 142 5.31 19.30 0.70
C ALA A 142 5.30 18.77 -0.74
N LEU A 143 4.13 18.70 -1.36
CA LEU A 143 4.01 18.27 -2.76
C LEU A 143 4.62 19.29 -3.73
N GLU A 144 4.58 20.59 -3.44
CA GLU A 144 5.26 21.63 -4.22
C GLU A 144 6.78 21.48 -4.18
N ARG A 145 7.35 21.14 -3.01
CA ARG A 145 8.78 20.80 -2.91
C ARG A 145 9.12 19.58 -3.76
N GLN A 146 8.32 18.53 -3.68
CA GLN A 146 8.50 17.36 -4.54
C GLN A 146 8.37 17.69 -6.03
N ALA A 147 7.45 18.57 -6.41
CA ALA A 147 7.29 19.02 -7.78
C ALA A 147 8.51 19.82 -8.27
N ALA A 148 9.08 20.65 -7.40
CA ALA A 148 10.31 21.39 -7.70
C ALA A 148 11.50 20.43 -7.90
N LEU A 149 11.63 19.40 -7.06
CA LEU A 149 12.65 18.37 -7.20
C LEU A 149 12.48 17.55 -8.49
N ALA A 150 11.25 17.15 -8.83
CA ALA A 150 10.97 16.40 -10.04
C ALA A 150 11.22 17.22 -11.33
N ARG A 151 11.03 18.55 -11.26
CA ARG A 151 11.38 19.48 -12.36
C ARG A 151 12.87 19.79 -12.43
N ALA A 152 13.62 19.57 -11.35
CA ALA A 152 15.05 19.83 -11.35
C ALA A 152 15.73 18.87 -12.35
N GLY A 153 16.21 19.42 -13.47
CA GLY A 153 16.80 18.64 -14.57
C GLY A 153 15.87 18.41 -15.77
N GLN A 154 14.64 18.90 -15.74
CA GLN A 154 13.73 18.89 -16.88
C GLN A 154 13.62 20.28 -17.54
N PRO A 155 13.37 20.35 -18.87
CA PRO A 155 13.06 21.61 -19.53
C PRO A 155 11.88 22.33 -18.87
N LYS A 156 11.90 23.67 -18.92
CA LYS A 156 10.80 24.48 -18.39
C LYS A 156 9.53 24.19 -19.19
N GLY A 157 8.44 23.87 -18.48
CA GLY A 157 7.15 23.57 -19.09
C GLY A 157 6.91 22.09 -19.37
N THR A 158 7.87 21.20 -19.10
CA THR A 158 7.64 19.76 -19.18
C THR A 158 6.55 19.35 -18.17
N PRO A 159 5.51 18.63 -18.60
CA PRO A 159 4.51 18.07 -17.71
C PRO A 159 5.15 17.14 -16.68
N LEU A 160 4.68 17.20 -15.43
CA LEU A 160 5.11 16.26 -14.41
C LEU A 160 4.42 14.91 -14.64
N GLU A 161 5.22 13.88 -14.84
CA GLU A 161 4.76 12.51 -15.09
C GLU A 161 5.41 11.51 -14.11
N GLY A 162 4.84 10.32 -14.02
CA GLY A 162 5.32 9.26 -13.15
C GLY A 162 4.92 9.41 -11.69
N LEU A 163 5.67 8.73 -10.82
CA LEU A 163 5.40 8.67 -9.37
C LEU A 163 5.86 9.95 -8.68
N VAL A 164 5.09 10.40 -7.69
CA VAL A 164 5.46 11.54 -6.83
C VAL A 164 6.63 11.16 -5.93
N PHE A 165 6.62 9.94 -5.39
CA PHE A 165 7.65 9.42 -4.50
C PHE A 165 8.37 8.24 -5.14
N CYS A 166 9.46 8.51 -5.84
CA CYS A 166 10.33 7.51 -6.45
C CYS A 166 11.81 7.77 -6.15
N HIS A 167 12.65 6.81 -6.47
CA HIS A 167 14.09 7.03 -6.58
C HIS A 167 14.42 7.88 -7.83
N PRO A 168 15.64 8.42 -7.96
CA PRO A 168 16.04 9.21 -9.13
C PRO A 168 15.92 8.48 -10.48
N ASP A 169 15.95 7.14 -10.47
CA ASP A 169 15.74 6.29 -11.64
C ASP A 169 14.24 6.09 -11.99
N GLY A 170 13.33 6.72 -11.25
CA GLY A 170 11.87 6.58 -11.40
C GLY A 170 11.30 5.34 -10.71
N SER A 171 12.14 4.50 -10.09
CA SER A 171 11.65 3.29 -9.43
C SER A 171 10.90 3.61 -8.13
N PRO A 172 9.81 2.89 -7.81
CA PRO A 172 9.02 3.16 -6.61
C PRO A 172 9.80 2.88 -5.32
N LEU A 173 9.57 3.70 -4.29
CA LEU A 173 10.12 3.44 -2.96
C LEU A 173 9.54 2.15 -2.37
N ARG A 174 10.41 1.32 -1.77
CA ARG A 174 9.99 0.08 -1.11
C ARG A 174 9.28 0.38 0.23
N PRO A 175 8.08 -0.18 0.49
CA PRO A 175 7.37 0.02 1.76
C PRO A 175 8.18 -0.35 3.00
N GLN A 176 8.99 -1.41 2.91
CA GLN A 176 9.87 -1.83 4.01
C GLN A 176 10.96 -0.80 4.32
N GLY A 177 11.52 -0.14 3.29
CA GLY A 177 12.51 0.91 3.48
C GLY A 177 11.92 2.11 4.22
N VAL A 178 10.71 2.52 3.85
CA VAL A 178 9.96 3.58 4.54
C VAL A 178 9.70 3.21 6.00
N LEU A 179 9.35 1.95 6.29
CA LEU A 179 9.14 1.48 7.67
C LEU A 179 10.42 1.54 8.51
N VAL A 180 11.56 1.11 7.95
CA VAL A 180 12.85 1.14 8.63
C VAL A 180 13.20 2.59 8.97
N GLU A 181 13.06 3.49 8.00
CA GLU A 181 13.41 4.89 8.21
C GLU A 181 12.46 5.61 9.18
N LEU A 182 11.16 5.32 9.10
CA LEU A 182 10.19 5.80 10.08
C LEU A 182 10.61 5.44 11.51
N ARG A 183 10.97 4.17 11.74
CA ARG A 183 11.36 3.69 13.07
C ARG A 183 12.68 4.29 13.53
N ARG A 184 13.65 4.44 12.63
CA ARG A 184 14.94 5.08 12.94
C ARG A 184 14.74 6.52 13.40
N ARG A 185 14.02 7.34 12.60
CA ARG A 185 13.75 8.75 12.91
C ARG A 185 12.86 8.94 14.12
N ALA A 186 11.93 8.01 14.36
CA ALA A 186 11.10 8.02 15.57
C ALA A 186 11.93 7.73 16.82
N ALA A 187 12.86 6.78 16.74
CA ALA A 187 13.75 6.42 17.86
C ALA A 187 14.68 7.57 18.26
N GLU A 188 15.17 8.37 17.30
CA GLU A 188 15.97 9.58 17.57
C GLU A 188 15.25 10.62 18.44
N LEU A 189 13.92 10.60 18.43
CA LEU A 189 13.07 11.47 19.24
C LEU A 189 12.53 10.77 20.51
N GLY A 190 12.92 9.52 20.75
CA GLY A 190 12.37 8.70 21.84
C GLY A 190 10.88 8.40 21.69
N LEU A 191 10.34 8.43 20.47
CA LEU A 191 8.91 8.21 20.23
C LEU A 191 8.55 6.72 20.28
N PRO A 192 7.28 6.38 20.64
CA PRO A 192 6.80 5.01 20.61
C PRO A 192 6.99 4.37 19.23
N ARG A 193 7.43 3.11 19.23
CA ARG A 193 7.64 2.33 18.00
C ARG A 193 6.30 2.01 17.35
N ILE A 194 6.08 2.56 16.17
CA ILE A 194 4.88 2.30 15.35
C ILE A 194 5.24 1.74 13.97
N GLY A 195 4.24 1.24 13.25
CA GLY A 195 4.31 0.90 11.83
C GLY A 195 3.85 2.07 10.94
N VAL A 196 4.15 1.99 9.64
CA VAL A 196 3.70 3.01 8.67
C VAL A 196 2.17 3.05 8.58
N HIS A 197 1.50 1.91 8.76
CA HIS A 197 0.04 1.88 8.78
C HIS A 197 -0.55 2.60 10.00
N ASP A 198 0.17 2.63 11.12
CA ASP A 198 -0.28 3.30 12.34
C ASP A 198 -0.21 4.83 12.23
N LEU A 199 0.52 5.38 11.25
CA LEU A 199 0.46 6.80 10.90
C LEU A 199 -0.95 7.19 10.44
N ARG A 200 -1.63 6.33 9.66
CA ARG A 200 -3.03 6.55 9.27
C ARG A 200 -3.95 6.53 10.49
N HIS A 201 -3.72 5.63 11.44
CA HIS A 201 -4.49 5.58 12.67
C HIS A 201 -4.26 6.81 13.53
N THR A 202 -3.00 7.23 13.67
CA THR A 202 -2.60 8.49 14.32
C THR A 202 -3.32 9.68 13.68
N ALA A 203 -3.29 9.80 12.36
CA ALA A 203 -3.99 10.86 11.63
C ALA A 203 -5.51 10.84 11.90
N ALA A 204 -6.14 9.66 11.84
CA ALA A 204 -7.57 9.50 12.12
C ALA A 204 -7.91 9.92 13.57
N THR A 205 -7.12 9.48 14.55
CA THR A 205 -7.33 9.84 15.96
C THR A 205 -7.19 11.34 16.18
N ILE A 206 -6.13 11.97 15.65
CA ILE A 206 -5.92 13.43 15.76
C ILE A 206 -7.09 14.20 15.15
N MET A 207 -7.53 13.76 13.97
CA MET A 207 -8.64 14.35 13.24
C MET A 207 -9.96 14.25 14.01
N ILE A 208 -10.27 13.10 14.62
CA ILE A 208 -11.47 12.90 15.45
C ILE A 208 -11.39 13.78 16.70
N SER A 209 -10.25 13.79 17.39
CA SER A 209 -10.03 14.59 18.60
C SER A 209 -10.10 16.10 18.36
N SER A 210 -9.82 16.55 17.13
CA SER A 210 -9.92 17.96 16.73
C SER A 210 -11.36 18.43 16.46
N ARG A 211 -12.37 17.68 16.92
CA ARG A 211 -13.83 17.91 16.72
C ARG A 211 -14.27 17.97 15.26
N ILE A 212 -13.48 17.40 14.34
CA ILE A 212 -13.96 17.13 12.99
C ILE A 212 -14.82 15.88 13.09
N SER A 213 -16.12 16.01 12.81
CA SER A 213 -17.09 14.93 12.95
C SER A 213 -16.63 13.69 12.15
N PRO A 214 -16.77 12.45 12.67
CA PRO A 214 -16.37 11.24 11.95
C PRO A 214 -16.92 11.13 10.50
N PRO A 215 -18.15 11.59 10.19
CA PRO A 215 -18.63 11.66 8.81
C PRO A 215 -17.84 12.64 7.93
N ILE A 216 -17.45 13.79 8.47
CA ILE A 216 -16.62 14.80 7.78
C ILE A 216 -15.20 14.26 7.57
N LEU A 217 -14.70 13.38 8.42
CA LEU A 217 -13.41 12.71 8.22
C LEU A 217 -13.45 11.64 7.14
N ALA A 218 -14.51 10.83 7.14
CA ALA A 218 -14.77 9.94 6.04
C ALA A 218 -14.97 10.71 4.72
N ALA A 219 -15.60 11.89 4.76
CA ALA A 219 -15.82 12.78 3.61
C ALA A 219 -14.62 13.67 3.23
N ARG A 220 -13.67 13.96 4.13
CA ARG A 220 -12.39 14.58 3.78
C ARG A 220 -11.46 13.58 3.13
N GLN A 221 -11.48 12.35 3.64
CA GLN A 221 -10.88 11.22 2.96
C GLN A 221 -11.60 10.91 1.66
N LYS A 222 -12.92 11.18 1.56
CA LYS A 222 -13.81 11.02 0.41
C LYS A 222 -14.40 12.33 -0.08
N SER A 223 -13.58 13.25 -0.57
CA SER A 223 -14.13 14.48 -1.14
C SER A 223 -14.84 14.16 -2.46
N ARG A 224 -15.95 14.86 -2.72
CA ARG A 224 -16.57 14.88 -4.04
C ARG A 224 -15.80 15.92 -4.85
N ARG A 225 -15.36 15.59 -6.07
CA ARG A 225 -14.86 16.61 -7.00
C ARG A 225 -15.98 17.65 -7.18
N PRO A 226 -15.79 18.95 -6.95
CA PRO A 226 -16.79 19.92 -7.39
C PRO A 226 -16.87 19.80 -8.92
N GLU A 227 -18.08 19.67 -9.45
CA GLU A 227 -18.30 19.64 -10.90
C GLU A 227 -17.92 21.00 -11.48
N THR A 228 -16.68 21.14 -11.94
CA THR A 228 -16.34 22.17 -12.90
C THR A 228 -16.76 21.66 -14.27
N SER A 229 -17.90 22.17 -14.74
CA SER A 229 -18.35 22.09 -16.11
C SER A 229 -17.21 22.48 -17.06
N ILE A 230 -16.73 21.51 -17.82
CA ILE A 230 -16.13 21.79 -19.12
C ILE A 230 -17.01 21.05 -20.13
N LEU A 231 -17.78 21.87 -20.84
CA LEU A 231 -18.56 21.51 -22.01
C LEU A 231 -17.65 20.87 -23.09
N SER A 232 -18.18 19.83 -23.75
CA SER A 232 -17.89 19.33 -25.12
C SER A 232 -16.42 18.99 -25.48
N GLY A 233 -16.02 17.81 -25.94
CA GLY A 233 -16.61 16.74 -26.79
C GLY A 233 -15.50 16.25 -27.76
N PRO A 234 -15.72 15.33 -28.72
CA PRO A 234 -16.69 14.24 -28.78
C PRO A 234 -16.03 12.85 -28.68
N ALA A 235 -16.88 11.85 -28.48
CA ALA A 235 -16.54 10.44 -28.57
C ALA A 235 -16.09 10.07 -29.99
N ALA A 236 -14.83 9.64 -30.13
CA ALA A 236 -14.39 8.85 -31.28
C ALA A 236 -14.69 7.38 -30.97
N ALA A 237 -15.79 6.89 -31.54
CA ALA A 237 -16.05 5.48 -31.70
C ALA A 237 -14.97 4.88 -32.62
N SER A 238 -14.26 3.86 -32.16
CA SER A 238 -13.51 2.97 -33.05
C SER A 238 -14.34 1.70 -33.28
N PRO A 239 -14.58 1.31 -34.55
CA PRO A 239 -15.40 0.16 -34.89
C PRO A 239 -14.64 -1.15 -34.66
N CYS A 240 -15.34 -2.13 -34.09
CA CYS A 240 -14.91 -3.53 -34.07
C CYS A 240 -14.86 -4.06 -35.50
N HIS A 241 -13.66 -4.42 -35.96
CA HIS A 241 -13.49 -5.22 -37.16
C HIS A 241 -13.96 -6.66 -36.89
N ASP A 242 -15.00 -7.06 -37.59
CA ASP A 242 -15.41 -8.45 -37.75
C ASP A 242 -15.65 -8.66 -39.25
N ALA A 243 -14.76 -9.39 -39.93
CA ALA A 243 -14.96 -9.86 -41.31
C ALA A 243 -13.88 -10.86 -41.73
N SER A 244 -14.18 -12.15 -41.64
CA SER A 244 -13.69 -13.14 -42.62
C SER A 244 -14.63 -14.36 -42.66
N GLY A 245 -15.67 -14.25 -43.48
CA GLY A 245 -16.53 -15.38 -43.83
C GLY A 245 -17.51 -15.04 -44.94
N GLN A 246 -17.49 -15.84 -46.02
CA GLN A 246 -18.32 -15.78 -47.25
C GLN A 246 -17.79 -14.78 -48.28
N GLY A 247 -17.46 -15.15 -49.52
CA GLY A 247 -18.02 -16.18 -50.37
C GLY A 247 -18.25 -15.54 -51.75
N ARG A 248 -17.37 -15.78 -52.72
CA ARG A 248 -17.57 -15.33 -54.11
C ARG A 248 -17.47 -16.50 -55.10
N ARG A 249 -18.64 -16.76 -55.66
CA ARG A 249 -19.08 -17.48 -56.87
C ARG A 249 -18.10 -17.52 -58.04
N GLY A 250 -18.19 -18.64 -58.79
CA GLY A 250 -18.25 -18.71 -60.26
C GLY A 250 -16.94 -18.45 -61.01
N SER A 251 -16.22 -19.45 -61.51
CA SER A 251 -16.53 -20.20 -62.75
C SER A 251 -16.96 -19.30 -63.91
N GLN A 252 -16.02 -18.93 -64.77
CA GLN A 252 -16.20 -18.95 -66.22
C GLN A 252 -14.86 -19.08 -66.93
N ARG A 253 -14.91 -19.85 -68.02
CA ARG A 253 -13.82 -20.44 -68.78
C ARG A 253 -13.21 -19.46 -69.78
N ALA A 254 -11.99 -19.81 -70.16
CA ALA A 254 -11.27 -19.42 -71.37
C ALA A 254 -12.06 -19.58 -72.68
N ALA A 255 -11.83 -18.63 -73.60
CA ALA A 255 -11.78 -18.78 -75.05
C ALA A 255 -10.83 -17.67 -75.56
N LEU A 256 -9.61 -18.02 -76.02
CA LEU A 256 -9.21 -17.99 -77.44
C LEU A 256 -9.41 -16.62 -78.10
N THR A 257 -8.34 -15.85 -78.31
CA THR A 257 -7.63 -15.66 -79.61
C THR A 257 -6.38 -14.81 -79.34
#